data_AF-A0A1R2BX25-F1
#
_entry.id   AF-A0A1R2BX25-F1
#
_cell.length_a   1.000
_cell.length_b   1.000
_cell.length_c   1.000
_cell.angle_alpha   90.00
_cell.angle_beta   90.00
_cell.angle_gamma   90.00
#
_symmetry.space_group_name_H-M   'P 1'
#
loop_
_entity.id
_entity.type
_entity.pdbx_description
1 polymer ?
#
loop_
_entity_poly.entity_id
_entity_poly.type
_entity_poly.pdbx_seq_one_letter_code
_entity_poly.pdbx_strand_id
1 'polypeptide(L)'
;MEKYQVKIAFESRNIEVTNNLMSNILEFAIRSMYGLIGGSLLNYEILSIEAENSMMCFQCDKGDSEKIIGALAMVGSYGVSRIKTAVKKISCPD
;
A
#
# COMPACT_ATOMS: atom_id res chain seq x y z
N MET A 1 -4.33 -5.80 -16.03
CA MET A 1 -3.94 -5.26 -14.72
C MET A 1 -3.02 -6.22 -14.00
N GLU A 2 -2.10 -5.70 -13.20
CA GLU A 2 -1.19 -6.47 -12.37
C GLU A 2 -1.70 -6.46 -10.93
N LYS A 3 -1.58 -7.59 -10.22
CA LYS A 3 -2.04 -7.72 -8.82
C LYS A 3 -0.84 -7.83 -7.88
N TYR A 4 -0.97 -7.20 -6.72
CA TYR A 4 0.05 -7.14 -5.70
C TYR A 4 -0.53 -7.38 -4.32
N GLN A 5 0.20 -8.11 -3.50
CA GLN A 5 -0.02 -8.22 -2.06
C GLN A 5 0.99 -7.36 -1.34
N VAL A 6 0.52 -6.58 -0.36
CA VAL A 6 1.33 -5.73 0.51
C VAL A 6 1.16 -6.24 1.92
N LYS A 7 2.27 -6.51 2.60
CA LYS A 7 2.31 -6.73 4.05
C LYS A 7 2.97 -5.54 4.72
N ILE A 8 2.33 -4.99 5.76
CA ILE A 8 2.83 -3.85 6.52
C ILE A 8 3.22 -4.34 7.91
N ALA A 9 4.45 -4.04 8.32
CA ALA A 9 4.92 -4.27 9.67
C ALA A 9 5.03 -2.93 10.40
N PHE A 10 4.40 -2.84 11.57
CA PHE A 10 4.46 -1.67 12.45
C PHE A 10 5.48 -1.93 13.57
N GLU A 11 6.36 -0.97 13.84
CA GLU A 11 7.32 -1.09 14.95
C GLU A 11 6.68 -0.77 16.32
N SER A 12 5.62 0.04 16.34
CA SER A 12 4.87 0.32 17.57
C SER A 12 3.93 -0.83 17.95
N ARG A 13 3.87 -1.16 19.25
CA ARG A 13 3.04 -2.25 19.79
C ARG A 13 1.60 -1.85 20.09
N ASN A 14 1.28 -0.56 20.08
CA ASN A 14 -0.03 -0.03 20.49
C ASN A 14 -0.81 0.58 19.31
N ILE A 15 -0.69 -0.03 18.12
CA ILE A 15 -1.46 0.39 16.95
C ILE A 15 -2.61 -0.56 16.74
N GLU A 16 -3.81 -0.02 16.76
CA GLU A 16 -4.99 -0.71 16.25
C GLU A 16 -4.94 -0.70 14.71
N VAL A 17 -4.67 -1.86 14.13
CA VAL A 17 -4.65 -2.02 12.67
C VAL A 17 -6.07 -2.22 12.18
N THR A 18 -6.56 -1.28 11.38
CA THR A 18 -7.90 -1.30 10.80
C THR A 18 -7.84 -1.28 9.27
N ASN A 19 -8.92 -1.66 8.60
CA ASN A 19 -9.00 -1.61 7.14
C ASN A 19 -8.73 -0.19 6.62
N ASN A 20 -9.28 0.83 7.27
CA ASN A 20 -9.06 2.24 6.91
C ASN A 20 -7.60 2.68 7.12
N LEU A 21 -6.93 2.20 8.17
CA LEU A 21 -5.51 2.51 8.35
C LEU A 21 -4.68 1.98 7.17
N MET A 22 -4.95 0.74 6.75
CA MET A 22 -4.22 0.11 5.66
C MET A 22 -4.43 0.83 4.32
N SER A 23 -5.67 1.21 3.99
CA SER A 23 -5.95 2.00 2.79
C SER A 23 -5.29 3.38 2.84
N ASN A 24 -5.33 4.04 4.01
CA ASN A 24 -4.72 5.35 4.19
C ASN A 24 -3.21 5.32 4.05
N ILE A 25 -2.54 4.24 4.43
CA ILE A 25 -1.08 4.10 4.24
C ILE A 25 -0.73 4.05 2.75
N LEU A 26 -1.49 3.31 1.94
CA LEU A 26 -1.28 3.28 0.49
C LEU A 26 -1.45 4.66 -0.14
N GLU A 27 -2.57 5.32 0.17
CA GLU A 27 -2.83 6.66 -0.33
C GLU A 27 -1.76 7.66 0.13
N PHE A 28 -1.36 7.57 1.40
CA PHE A 28 -0.32 8.42 1.95
C PHE A 28 1.02 8.19 1.26
N ALA A 29 1.42 6.94 1.03
CA ALA A 29 2.66 6.61 0.32
C ALA A 29 2.67 7.24 -1.08
N ILE A 30 1.59 7.04 -1.83
CA ILE A 30 1.43 7.57 -3.19
C ILE A 30 1.46 9.11 -3.19
N ARG A 31 0.65 9.75 -2.32
CA ARG A 31 0.56 11.21 -2.25
C ARG A 31 1.85 11.85 -1.74
N SER A 32 2.57 11.19 -0.83
CA SER A 32 3.84 11.70 -0.33
C SER A 32 4.93 11.69 -1.41
N MET A 33 4.90 10.71 -2.31
CA MET A 33 5.90 10.60 -3.38
C MET A 33 5.55 11.42 -4.62
N TYR A 34 4.28 11.48 -5.02
CA TYR A 34 3.84 12.07 -6.29
C TYR A 34 2.94 13.30 -6.14
N GLY A 35 2.65 13.72 -4.91
CA GLY A 35 1.69 14.79 -4.63
C GLY A 35 0.24 14.39 -4.91
N LEU A 36 -0.68 15.33 -4.67
CA LEU A 36 -2.12 15.09 -4.86
C LEU A 36 -2.45 14.84 -6.34
N ILE A 37 -1.94 15.69 -7.23
CA ILE A 37 -2.22 15.61 -8.67
C ILE A 37 -1.56 14.36 -9.26
N GLY A 38 -0.26 14.18 -9.06
CA GLY A 38 0.47 13.03 -9.62
C GLY A 38 -0.06 11.69 -9.10
N GLY A 39 -0.41 11.62 -7.81
CA GLY A 39 -1.02 10.44 -7.21
C GLY A 39 -2.40 10.11 -7.78
N SER A 40 -3.23 11.11 -8.06
CA SER A 40 -4.58 10.91 -8.63
C SER A 40 -4.59 10.37 -10.06
N LEU A 41 -3.46 10.45 -10.76
CA LEU A 41 -3.31 9.92 -12.13
C LEU A 41 -2.92 8.44 -12.16
N LEU A 42 -2.56 7.85 -11.01
CA LEU A 42 -2.23 6.44 -10.92
C LEU A 42 -3.49 5.59 -10.88
N ASN A 43 -3.62 4.63 -11.79
CA ASN A 43 -4.79 3.75 -11.85
C ASN A 43 -4.55 2.50 -11.01
N TYR A 44 -5.21 2.44 -9.85
CA TYR A 44 -5.20 1.27 -8.97
C TYR A 44 -6.52 1.10 -8.21
N GLU A 45 -6.75 -0.12 -7.73
CA GLU A 45 -7.91 -0.51 -6.94
C GLU A 45 -7.48 -1.43 -5.80
N ILE A 46 -7.96 -1.17 -4.58
CA ILE A 46 -7.79 -2.08 -3.45
C ILE A 46 -8.83 -3.20 -3.57
N LEU A 47 -8.37 -4.45 -3.67
CA LEU A 47 -9.21 -5.64 -3.84
C LEU A 47 -9.68 -6.21 -2.49
N SER A 48 -8.78 -6.26 -1.51
CA SER A 48 -9.07 -6.80 -0.19
C SER A 48 -8.10 -6.24 0.85
N ILE A 49 -8.57 -6.19 2.10
CA ILE A 49 -7.76 -5.85 3.26
C ILE A 49 -8.02 -6.88 4.35
N GLU A 50 -6.93 -7.42 4.91
CA GLU A 50 -6.92 -8.30 6.06
C GLU A 50 -6.14 -7.60 7.18
N ALA A 51 -6.81 -6.72 7.92
CA ALA A 51 -6.18 -5.89 8.94
C ALA A 51 -5.51 -6.71 10.05
N GLU A 52 -6.11 -7.85 10.45
CA GLU A 52 -5.55 -8.78 11.44
C GLU A 52 -4.17 -9.29 11.05
N ASN A 53 -3.92 -9.45 9.74
CA ASN A 53 -2.64 -9.88 9.19
C ASN A 53 -1.76 -8.71 8.72
N SER A 54 -2.27 -7.47 8.84
CA SER A 54 -1.68 -6.27 8.23
C SER A 54 -1.35 -6.48 6.75
N MET A 55 -2.30 -7.07 6.03
CA MET A 55 -2.17 -7.35 4.59
C MET A 55 -3.24 -6.64 3.78
N MET A 56 -2.88 -6.30 2.55
CA MET A 56 -3.79 -5.73 1.56
C MET A 56 -3.42 -6.24 0.18
N CYS A 57 -4.42 -6.46 -0.67
CA CYS A 57 -4.23 -6.73 -2.08
C CYS A 57 -4.73 -5.55 -2.89
N PHE A 58 -3.95 -5.14 -3.89
CA PHE A 58 -4.38 -4.14 -4.88
C PHE A 58 -4.07 -4.61 -6.29
N GLN A 59 -4.79 -4.05 -7.25
CA GLN A 59 -4.47 -4.18 -8.66
C GLN A 59 -4.20 -2.81 -9.27
N CYS A 60 -3.34 -2.76 -10.28
CA CYS A 60 -3.04 -1.53 -10.99
C CYS A 60 -2.69 -1.78 -12.45
N ASP A 61 -2.59 -0.70 -13.22
CA ASP A 61 -2.04 -0.76 -14.56
C ASP A 61 -0.54 -1.07 -14.52
N LYS A 62 -0.06 -1.78 -15.55
CA LYS A 62 1.34 -2.17 -15.68
C LYS A 62 2.28 -0.95 -15.70
N GLY A 63 1.83 0.18 -16.25
CA GLY A 63 2.61 1.42 -16.29
C GLY A 63 2.72 2.16 -14.95
N ASP A 64 1.88 1.80 -13.97
CA ASP A 64 1.84 2.47 -12.66
C ASP A 64 2.37 1.58 -11.53
N SER A 65 2.57 0.28 -11.78
CA SER A 65 3.01 -0.66 -10.74
C SER A 65 4.34 -0.27 -10.12
N GLU A 66 5.35 0.08 -10.92
CA GLU A 66 6.65 0.53 -10.42
C GLU A 66 6.55 1.78 -9.54
N LYS A 67 5.65 2.71 -9.87
CA LYS A 67 5.44 3.94 -9.10
C LYS A 67 4.82 3.65 -7.75
N ILE A 68 3.77 2.82 -7.71
CA ILE A 68 3.07 2.46 -6.48
C ILE A 68 3.99 1.63 -5.57
N ILE A 69 4.73 0.67 -6.14
CA ILE A 69 5.70 -0.14 -5.39
C ILE A 69 6.82 0.74 -4.84
N GLY A 70 7.34 1.68 -5.65
CA GLY A 70 8.35 2.64 -5.22
C GLY A 70 7.86 3.51 -4.06
N ALA A 71 6.64 4.03 -4.15
CA ALA A 71 6.02 4.81 -3.09
C ALA A 71 5.89 4.02 -1.77
N LEU A 72 5.43 2.76 -1.86
CA LEU A 72 5.36 1.87 -0.70
C LEU A 72 6.74 1.58 -0.10
N ALA A 73 7.74 1.31 -0.94
CA ALA A 73 9.10 1.05 -0.48
C ALA A 73 9.74 2.26 0.24
N MET A 74 9.30 3.48 -0.09
CA MET A 74 9.83 4.73 0.50
C MET A 74 9.04 5.21 1.74
N VAL A 75 7.86 4.65 2.03
CA VAL A 75 7.11 5.07 3.22
C VAL A 75 7.74 4.51 4.50
N GLY A 76 8.62 5.30 5.13
CA GLY A 76 9.34 4.90 6.35
C GLY A 76 8.53 5.04 7.64
N SER A 77 7.43 5.80 7.63
CA SER A 77 6.58 6.03 8.79
C SER A 77 5.17 6.46 8.42
N TYR A 78 4.21 6.11 9.27
CA TYR A 78 2.84 6.63 9.20
C TYR A 78 2.36 6.94 10.62
N GLY A 79 1.85 8.15 10.83
CA GLY A 79 1.53 8.66 12.17
C GLY A 79 2.76 8.63 13.09
N VAL A 80 2.64 7.96 14.23
CA VAL A 80 3.71 7.86 15.26
C VAL A 80 4.58 6.60 15.14
N SER A 81 4.36 5.75 14.14
CA SER A 81 5.11 4.50 13.98
C SER A 81 5.92 4.47 12.71
N ARG A 82 7.12 3.92 12.83
CA ARG A 82 7.85 3.40 11.69
C ARG A 82 7.11 2.21 11.12
N ILE A 83 7.11 2.13 9.80
CA ILE A 83 6.50 1.03 9.07
C ILE A 83 7.48 0.45 8.07
N LYS A 84 7.33 -0.84 7.77
CA LYS A 84 8.03 -1.52 6.69
C LYS A 84 7.01 -2.20 5.81
N THR A 85 7.10 -1.99 4.51
CA THR A 85 6.22 -2.64 3.54
C THR A 85 6.98 -3.72 2.79
N ALA A 86 6.40 -4.91 2.70
CA ALA A 86 6.84 -5.96 1.79
C ALA A 86 5.78 -6.11 0.69
N VAL A 87 6.19 -5.90 -0.56
CA VAL A 87 5.30 -5.99 -1.72
C VAL A 87 5.67 -7.21 -2.55
N LYS A 88 4.67 -8.02 -2.91
CA LYS A 88 4.83 -9.21 -3.73
C LYS A 88 3.82 -9.17 -4.87
N LYS A 89 4.30 -9.36 -6.10
CA LYS A 89 3.41 -9.59 -7.25
C LYS A 89 2.69 -10.93 -7.07
N ILE A 90 1.38 -10.94 -7.22
CA ILE A 90 0.56 -12.15 -7.10
C ILE A 90 -0.17 -12.42 -8.41
N SER A 91 -0.31 -13.69 -8.73
CA SER A 91 -1.24 -14.20 -9.73
C SER A 91 -2.43 -14.75 -8.96
N CYS A 92 -3.60 -14.15 -9.09
CA CYS A 92 -4.81 -14.90 -8.74
C CYS A 92 -5.04 -15.92 -9.87
N PRO A 93 -5.38 -17.18 -9.56
CA PRO A 93 -6.08 -18.00 -10.54
C PRO A 93 -7.38 -17.28 -10.91
N ASP A 94 -7.71 -17.30 -12.20
CA ASP A 94 -8.99 -16.81 -12.71
C ASP A 94 -10.18 -17.54 -12.07
#